data_AF-A0ABD3V996-F1
#
_entry.id   AF-A0ABD3V996-F1
#
_cell.length_a   1.000
_cell.length_b   1.000
_cell.length_c   1.000
_cell.angle_alpha   90.00
_cell.angle_beta   90.00
_cell.angle_gamma   90.00
#
_symmetry.space_group_name_H-M   'P 1'
#
loop_
_entity.id
_entity.type
_entity.pdbx_description
1 polymer ?
#
loop_
_entity_poly.entity_id
_entity_poly.type
_entity_poly.pdbx_seq_one_letter_code
_entity_poly.pdbx_strand_id
1 'polypeptide(L)'
;MINKCFIQPVVDDDVLSSYHCKTCMFYLIENTPTSMWQPDNLVQCVDLCLRLLYKWIESAICPNYFIPEENMFDCKVYGHVQGQLLDILSNLLLQKCRYLVGISCDNIGQKLMMI
;
A
#
# COMPACT_ATOMS: atom_id res chain seq x y z
N MET A 1 -8.46 -13.25 12.02
CA MET A 1 -7.59 -13.30 10.82
C MET A 1 -8.50 -13.15 9.61
N ILE A 2 -8.35 -12.10 8.77
CA ILE A 2 -9.22 -11.96 7.58
C ILE A 2 -9.00 -13.19 6.72
N ASN A 3 -10.07 -13.95 6.48
CA ASN A 3 -9.98 -15.20 5.75
C ASN A 3 -9.64 -14.88 4.29
N LYS A 4 -8.39 -15.14 3.87
CA LYS A 4 -7.90 -14.85 2.51
C LYS A 4 -8.75 -15.51 1.43
N CYS A 5 -9.54 -16.53 1.77
CA CYS A 5 -10.44 -17.24 0.86
C CYS A 5 -11.47 -16.35 0.14
N PHE A 6 -11.72 -15.13 0.61
CA PHE A 6 -12.69 -14.21 -0.03
C PHE A 6 -12.06 -13.27 -1.07
N ILE A 7 -10.74 -13.21 -1.18
CA ILE A 7 -10.05 -12.27 -2.06
C ILE A 7 -9.05 -13.05 -2.90
N GLN A 8 -9.32 -13.19 -4.19
CA GLN A 8 -8.34 -13.73 -5.12
C GLN A 8 -7.29 -12.65 -5.44
N PRO A 9 -6.00 -12.95 -5.28
CA PRO A 9 -4.96 -11.99 -5.59
C PRO A 9 -4.89 -11.73 -7.10
N VAL A 10 -4.77 -10.46 -7.47
CA VAL A 10 -4.61 -10.04 -8.88
C VAL A 10 -3.17 -10.26 -9.36
N VAL A 11 -2.22 -10.25 -8.43
CA VAL A 11 -0.78 -10.49 -8.63
C VAL A 11 -0.35 -11.49 -7.55
N ASP A 12 0.62 -12.36 -7.84
CA ASP A 12 1.06 -13.41 -6.90
C ASP A 12 1.26 -12.91 -5.46
N ASP A 13 0.80 -13.74 -4.51
CA ASP A 13 0.67 -13.43 -3.08
C ASP A 13 2.03 -13.14 -2.38
N ASP A 14 3.15 -13.39 -3.05
CA ASP A 14 4.52 -13.24 -2.54
C ASP A 14 5.26 -12.00 -3.06
N VAL A 15 4.67 -11.27 -4.01
CA VAL A 15 5.25 -10.06 -4.62
C VAL A 15 5.18 -8.88 -3.65
N LEU A 16 3.98 -8.57 -3.14
CA LEU A 16 3.77 -7.52 -2.15
C LEU A 16 3.25 -8.10 -0.84
N SER A 17 3.77 -7.60 0.28
CA SER A 17 3.30 -7.94 1.62
C SER A 17 2.91 -6.68 2.41
N SER A 18 2.25 -6.90 3.55
CA SER A 18 1.95 -5.83 4.50
C SER A 18 3.21 -5.12 5.02
N TYR A 19 4.39 -5.75 4.91
CA TYR A 19 5.65 -5.13 5.30
C TYR A 19 6.02 -3.95 4.40
N HIS A 20 5.78 -4.01 3.08
CA HIS A 20 6.03 -2.88 2.19
C HIS A 20 5.19 -1.65 2.54
N CYS A 21 3.92 -1.86 2.93
CA CYS A 21 3.07 -0.78 3.40
C CYS A 21 3.58 -0.18 4.72
N LYS A 22 4.05 -1.01 5.66
CA LYS A 22 4.67 -0.54 6.91
C LYS A 22 5.92 0.28 6.63
N THR A 23 6.78 -0.18 5.72
CA THR A 23 7.97 0.55 5.29
C THR A 23 7.60 1.91 4.71
N CYS A 24 6.61 2.00 3.81
CA CYS A 24 6.12 3.29 3.31
C CYS A 24 5.70 4.24 4.44
N MET A 25 4.94 3.73 5.41
CA MET A 25 4.52 4.51 6.58
C MET A 25 5.70 5.00 7.39
N PHE A 26 6.67 4.13 7.72
CA PHE A 26 7.84 4.52 8.50
C PHE A 26 8.63 5.64 7.80
N TYR A 27 8.92 5.48 6.50
CA TYR A 27 9.61 6.52 5.72
C TYR A 27 8.83 7.84 5.72
N LEU A 28 7.52 7.82 5.50
CA LEU A 28 6.74 9.05 5.44
C LEU A 28 6.57 9.71 6.80
N ILE A 29 6.39 8.94 7.89
CA ILE A 29 6.25 9.47 9.25
C ILE A 29 7.49 10.28 9.64
N GLU A 30 8.69 9.82 9.30
CA GLU A 30 9.93 10.53 9.60
C GLU A 30 10.16 11.75 8.71
N ASN A 31 9.65 11.72 7.48
CA ASN A 31 9.95 12.74 6.46
C ASN A 31 8.80 13.75 6.24
N THR A 32 7.75 13.71 7.04
CA THR A 32 6.62 14.65 6.97
C THR A 32 6.29 15.23 8.34
N PRO A 33 5.67 16.43 8.39
CA PRO A 33 5.29 17.03 9.67
C PRO A 33 4.34 16.14 10.48
N THR A 34 4.49 16.13 11.80
CA THR A 34 3.60 15.38 12.71
C THR A 34 2.13 15.81 12.62
N SER A 35 1.87 17.06 12.22
CA SER A 35 0.53 17.56 11.93
C SER A 35 -0.14 16.85 10.75
N MET A 36 0.63 16.17 9.89
CA MET A 36 0.09 15.35 8.81
C MET A 36 -0.60 14.10 9.37
N TRP A 37 -0.05 13.48 10.40
CA TRP A 37 -0.49 12.17 10.92
C TRP A 37 -1.56 12.29 12.00
N GLN A 38 -2.62 13.05 11.69
CA GLN A 38 -3.81 13.20 12.54
C GLN A 38 -4.98 12.40 11.94
N PRO A 39 -5.95 11.95 12.77
CA PRO A 39 -7.11 11.20 12.29
C PRO A 39 -7.87 11.88 11.14
N ASP A 40 -7.99 13.21 11.18
CA ASP A 40 -8.67 14.00 10.15
C ASP A 40 -8.00 13.91 8.76
N ASN A 41 -6.72 13.55 8.74
CA ASN A 41 -5.91 13.44 7.53
C ASN A 41 -5.74 11.99 7.05
N LEU A 42 -6.45 11.02 7.64
CA LEU A 42 -6.27 9.59 7.33
C LEU A 42 -6.26 9.29 5.83
N VAL A 43 -7.19 9.87 5.08
CA VAL A 43 -7.28 9.70 3.62
C VAL A 43 -6.02 10.21 2.91
N GLN A 44 -5.48 11.34 3.35
CA GLN A 44 -4.28 11.94 2.78
C GLN A 44 -3.04 11.12 3.15
N CYS A 45 -2.96 10.60 4.37
CA CYS A 45 -1.90 9.69 4.80
C CYS A 45 -1.88 8.40 3.96
N VAL A 46 -3.05 7.83 3.67
CA VAL A 46 -3.17 6.65 2.78
C VAL A 46 -2.75 7.00 1.35
N ASP A 47 -3.21 8.13 0.80
CA ASP A 47 -2.81 8.60 -0.53
C ASP A 47 -1.30 8.82 -0.64
N LEU A 48 -0.65 9.40 0.38
CA LEU A 48 0.80 9.56 0.45
C LEU A 48 1.53 8.22 0.44
N CYS A 49 1.07 7.25 1.25
CA CYS A 49 1.67 5.91 1.28
C CYS A 49 1.56 5.21 -0.07
N LEU A 50 0.39 5.27 -0.72
CA LEU A 50 0.17 4.66 -2.03
C LEU A 50 1.02 5.34 -3.12
N ARG A 51 1.20 6.65 -3.08
CA ARG A 51 2.08 7.37 -4.01
C ARG A 51 3.55 7.03 -3.81
N LEU A 52 4.00 6.88 -2.57
CA LEU A 52 5.38 6.45 -2.30
C LEU A 52 5.61 5.03 -2.82
N LEU A 53 4.69 4.11 -2.53
CA LEU A 53 4.75 2.74 -3.03
C LEU A 53 4.76 2.69 -4.56
N TYR A 54 3.93 3.50 -5.22
CA TYR A 54 3.94 3.63 -6.68
C TYR A 54 5.33 4.02 -7.20
N LYS A 55 5.95 5.05 -6.61
CA LYS A 55 7.31 5.50 -7.01
C LYS A 55 8.35 4.41 -6.83
N TRP A 56 8.29 3.66 -5.72
CA TRP A 56 9.21 2.55 -5.48
C TRP A 56 9.00 1.40 -6.47
N ILE A 57 7.77 1.11 -6.85
CA ILE A 57 7.47 0.10 -7.87
C ILE A 57 7.97 0.59 -9.23
N GLU A 58 7.78 1.86 -9.56
CA GLU A 58 8.24 2.46 -10.82
C GLU A 58 9.76 2.37 -10.96
N SER A 59 10.51 2.63 -9.87
CA SER A 59 11.97 2.48 -9.85
C SER A 59 12.46 1.05 -9.59
N ALA A 60 11.55 0.10 -9.32
CA ALA A 60 11.87 -1.25 -8.82
C ALA A 60 12.79 -1.28 -7.57
N ILE A 61 12.70 -0.23 -6.73
CA ILE A 61 13.54 -0.06 -5.54
C ILE A 61 12.63 0.23 -4.35
N CYS A 62 12.60 -0.70 -3.40
CA CYS A 62 11.93 -0.56 -2.11
C CYS A 62 12.94 -0.85 -1.00
N PRO A 63 13.55 0.19 -0.39
CA PRO A 63 14.57 -0.01 0.61
C PRO A 63 13.97 -0.64 1.88
N ASN A 64 14.68 -1.59 2.48
CA ASN A 64 14.32 -2.06 3.81
C ASN A 64 14.52 -0.92 4.82
N TYR A 65 13.56 -0.75 5.72
CA TYR A 65 13.60 0.36 6.68
C TYR A 65 14.76 0.26 7.69
N PHE A 66 15.16 -0.95 8.09
CA PHE A 66 16.27 -1.16 9.03
C PHE A 66 17.62 -1.33 8.33
N ILE A 67 17.62 -1.76 7.06
CA ILE A 67 18.82 -2.01 6.26
C ILE A 67 18.63 -1.35 4.88
N PRO A 68 18.81 -0.03 4.75
CA PRO A 68 18.44 0.73 3.55
C PRO A 68 19.09 0.26 2.25
N GLU A 69 20.24 -0.43 2.35
CA GLU A 69 20.96 -1.04 1.24
C GLU A 69 20.24 -2.27 0.64
N GLU A 70 19.38 -2.93 1.41
CA GLU A 70 18.63 -4.11 0.98
C GLU A 70 17.36 -3.70 0.24
N ASN A 71 17.30 -4.04 -1.04
CA ASN A 71 16.11 -3.81 -1.87
C ASN A 71 15.10 -4.96 -1.72
N MET A 72 13.98 -4.69 -1.08
CA MET A 72 12.92 -5.68 -0.85
C MET A 72 12.19 -6.12 -2.13
N PHE A 73 12.39 -5.42 -3.24
CA PHE A 73 11.82 -5.74 -4.55
C PHE A 73 12.69 -6.63 -5.42
N ASP A 74 13.93 -6.93 -4.98
CA ASP A 74 14.85 -7.78 -5.73
C ASP A 74 14.21 -9.12 -6.09
N CYS A 75 14.36 -9.49 -7.36
CA CYS A 75 13.82 -10.72 -7.95
C CYS A 75 12.28 -10.89 -7.87
N LYS A 76 11.52 -9.84 -7.47
CA LYS A 76 10.06 -9.90 -7.32
C LYS A 76 9.30 -8.90 -8.17
N VAL A 77 9.78 -7.66 -8.25
CA VAL A 77 9.10 -6.57 -8.97
C VAL A 77 9.90 -6.20 -10.21
N TYR A 78 9.59 -6.87 -11.33
CA TYR A 78 10.20 -6.60 -12.64
C TYR A 78 9.26 -7.01 -13.77
N GLY A 79 9.51 -6.50 -14.98
CA GLY A 79 8.81 -6.91 -16.20
C GLY A 79 7.28 -6.80 -16.09
N HIS A 80 6.58 -7.88 -16.41
CA HIS A 80 5.11 -7.91 -16.41
C HIS A 80 4.51 -7.64 -15.03
N VAL A 81 5.10 -8.19 -13.97
CA VAL A 81 4.62 -8.01 -12.59
C VAL A 81 4.68 -6.53 -12.18
N GLN A 82 5.78 -5.86 -12.51
CA GLN A 82 5.93 -4.43 -12.25
C GLN A 82 4.87 -3.61 -13.00
N GLY A 83 4.64 -3.89 -14.28
CA GLY A 83 3.60 -3.25 -15.08
C GLY A 83 2.20 -3.42 -14.48
N GLN A 84 1.82 -4.65 -14.12
CA GLN A 84 0.53 -4.93 -13.50
C GLN A 84 0.34 -4.17 -12.18
N LEU A 85 1.38 -4.11 -11.34
CA LEU A 85 1.32 -3.35 -10.09
C LEU A 85 1.15 -1.85 -10.34
N LEU A 86 1.86 -1.28 -11.31
CA LEU A 86 1.71 0.13 -11.70
C LEU A 86 0.31 0.42 -12.22
N ASP A 87 -0.26 -0.47 -13.03
CA ASP A 87 -1.63 -0.34 -13.53
C ASP A 87 -2.66 -0.39 -12.39
N ILE A 88 -2.49 -1.31 -11.44
CA ILE A 88 -3.38 -1.42 -10.27
C ILE A 88 -3.28 -0.16 -9.40
N LEU A 89 -2.07 0.27 -9.04
CA LEU A 89 -1.88 1.43 -8.17
C LEU A 89 -2.29 2.74 -8.86
N SER A 90 -2.04 2.90 -10.17
CA SER A 90 -2.47 4.09 -10.91
C SER A 90 -3.99 4.20 -10.95
N ASN A 91 -4.69 3.08 -11.21
CA ASN A 91 -6.16 3.04 -11.16
C ASN A 91 -6.70 3.36 -9.76
N LEU A 92 -6.09 2.81 -8.70
CA LEU A 92 -6.44 3.12 -7.31
C LEU A 92 -6.26 4.61 -6.99
N LEU A 93 -5.15 5.21 -7.42
CA LEU A 93 -4.85 6.63 -7.20
C LEU A 93 -5.77 7.56 -7.99
N LEU A 94 -6.13 7.20 -9.22
CA LEU A 94 -7.06 7.96 -10.07
C LEU A 94 -8.49 7.90 -9.55
N GLN A 95 -8.94 6.73 -9.07
CA GLN A 95 -10.30 6.54 -8.57
C GLN A 95 -10.38 6.55 -7.03
N LYS A 96 -9.40 7.15 -6.35
CA LYS A 96 -9.26 7.11 -4.88
C LYS A 96 -10.53 7.46 -4.12
N CYS A 97 -11.27 8.48 -4.57
CA CYS A 97 -12.52 8.88 -3.93
C CYS A 97 -13.56 7.76 -3.93
N ARG A 98 -13.66 7.00 -5.03
CA ARG A 98 -14.60 5.88 -5.17
C ARG A 98 -14.26 4.75 -4.21
N TYR A 99 -12.98 4.37 -4.14
CA TYR A 99 -12.54 3.27 -3.28
C TYR A 99 -12.62 3.63 -1.79
N LEU A 100 -12.24 4.86 -1.42
CA LEU A 100 -12.29 5.33 -0.03
C LEU A 100 -13.73 5.50 0.47
N VAL A 101 -14.65 5.97 -0.38
CA VAL A 101 -16.09 5.98 -0.06
C VAL A 101 -16.61 4.56 0.11
N GLY A 102 -16.19 3.61 -0.74
CA GLY A 102 -16.50 2.19 -0.60
C GLY A 102 -16.12 1.64 0.78
N ILE A 103 -14.90 1.91 1.26
CA ILE A 103 -14.42 1.51 2.60
C ILE A 103 -15.33 2.07 3.71
N SER A 104 -15.77 3.33 3.60
CA SER A 104 -16.69 3.94 4.56
C SER A 104 -18.06 3.25 4.58
N CYS A 105 -18.49 2.67 3.47
CA CYS A 105 -19.76 1.95 3.36
C CYS A 105 -19.64 0.46 3.73
N ASP A 106 -18.44 -0.12 3.70
CA ASP A 106 -18.25 -1.57 3.74
C ASP A 106 -18.44 -2.23 5.12
N ASN A 107 -18.88 -1.49 6.15
CA ASN A 107 -19.05 -1.97 7.53
C ASN A 107 -17.84 -2.79 8.02
N ILE A 108 -16.63 -2.40 7.58
CA ILE A 108 -15.39 -3.14 7.84
C ILE A 108 -15.18 -3.32 9.34
N GLY A 109 -15.43 -2.28 10.14
CA GLY A 109 -15.36 -2.37 11.60
C GLY A 109 -16.29 -3.44 12.19
N GLN A 110 -17.52 -3.56 11.69
CA GLN A 110 -18.45 -4.60 12.14
C GLN A 110 -18.00 -5.99 11.67
N LYS A 111 -17.55 -6.12 10.43
CA LYS A 111 -17.03 -7.38 9.87
C LYS A 111 -15.77 -7.85 10.62
N LEU A 112 -14.93 -6.94 11.10
CA LEU A 112 -13.74 -7.25 11.88
C LEU A 112 -14.06 -7.64 13.33
N MET A 113 -15.16 -7.13 13.90
CA MET A 113 -15.63 -7.50 15.24
C MET A 113 -16.37 -8.84 15.29
N MET A 114 -16.73 -9.42 14.14
CA MET A 114 -17.41 -10.71 14.02
C MET A 114 -16.44 -11.89 13.79
N ILE A 115 -15.14 -11.69 13.97
CA ILE A 115 -14.06 -12.69 13.84
C ILE A 115 -13.29 -12.78 15.15
#